data_AF-A0A538K344-F1
#
_entry.id   AF-A0A538K344-F1
#
_cell.length_a   1.000
_cell.length_b   1.000
_cell.length_c   1.000
_cell.angle_alpha   90.00
_cell.angle_beta   90.00
_cell.angle_gamma   90.00
#
_symmetry.space_group_name_H-M   'P 1'
#
loop_
_entity.id
_entity.type
_entity.pdbx_description
1 polymer ?
#
loop_
_entity_poly.entity_id
_entity_poly.type
_entity_poly.pdbx_seq_one_letter_code
_entity_poly.pdbx_strand_id
1 'polypeptide(L)' 'MEPLVVECLRCGSHRETRTAPLRQANQECPRCGYVGWAPVNDLTDQERRALQGRPLERRRLRLA' A
#
# COMPACT_ATOMS: atom_id res chain seq x y z
N MET A 1 7.03 -19.68 -3.03
CA MET A 1 6.37 -18.46 -2.55
C MET A 1 5.93 -17.70 -3.77
N GLU A 2 4.63 -17.50 -3.96
CA GLU A 2 4.09 -16.85 -5.13
C GLU A 2 4.43 -15.35 -5.12
N PRO A 3 4.76 -14.75 -6.27
CA PRO A 3 4.96 -13.31 -6.36
C PRO A 3 3.66 -12.59 -6.03
N LEU A 4 3.68 -11.81 -4.95
CA LEU A 4 2.55 -10.98 -4.51
C LEU A 4 2.71 -9.58 -5.08
N VAL A 5 1.71 -9.13 -5.83
CA VAL A 5 1.65 -7.74 -6.29
C VAL A 5 1.02 -6.89 -5.19
N VAL A 6 1.73 -5.87 -4.73
CA VAL A 6 1.24 -4.93 -3.72
C VAL A 6 1.13 -3.51 -4.31
N GLU A 7 0.11 -2.77 -3.91
CA GLU A 7 -0.14 -1.39 -4.31
C GLU A 7 0.12 -0.42 -3.15
N CYS A 8 0.73 0.70 -3.45
CA CYS A 8 0.92 1.81 -2.52
C CYS A 8 -0.41 2.50 -2.27
N LEU A 9 -0.88 2.47 -1.03
CA LEU A 9 -2.17 3.04 -0.68
C LEU A 9 -2.21 4.56 -0.89
N ARG A 10 -1.08 5.26 -1.00
CA ARG A 10 -1.06 6.71 -1.21
C ARG A 10 -1.27 7.09 -2.67
N CYS A 11 -0.48 6.50 -3.56
CA CYS A 11 -0.36 6.95 -4.95
C CYS A 11 -0.76 5.90 -6.00
N GLY A 12 -1.11 4.68 -5.59
CA GLY A 12 -1.45 3.60 -6.51
C GLY A 12 -0.25 2.96 -7.22
N SER A 13 0.99 3.22 -6.77
CA SER A 13 2.17 2.57 -7.36
C SER A 13 2.17 1.08 -7.04
N HIS A 14 2.45 0.24 -8.03
CA HIS A 14 2.56 -1.21 -7.85
C HIS A 14 4.01 -1.63 -7.62
N ARG A 15 4.22 -2.72 -6.88
CA ARG A 15 5.50 -3.45 -6.85
C ARG A 15 5.24 -4.94 -6.64
N GLU A 16 6.11 -5.76 -7.17
CA GLU A 16 6.11 -7.20 -6.94
C GLU A 16 6.97 -7.51 -5.72
N THR A 17 6.46 -8.32 -4.80
CA THR A 17 7.24 -8.84 -3.68
C THR A 17 7.10 -10.35 -3.56
N ARG A 18 8.21 -11.02 -3.27
CA ARG A 18 8.27 -12.47 -3.06
C ARG A 18 8.18 -12.84 -1.57
N THR A 19 8.08 -11.85 -0.69
CA THR A 19 8.15 -12.01 0.78
C THR A 19 7.10 -11.14 1.45
N ALA A 20 6.45 -11.67 2.48
CA ALA A 20 5.44 -10.94 3.24
C ALA A 20 5.94 -9.53 3.65
N PRO A 21 5.08 -8.51 3.62
CA PRO A 21 5.48 -7.08 3.58
C PRO A 21 6.32 -6.58 4.77
N LEU A 22 6.52 -7.37 5.82
CA LEU A 22 7.19 -6.99 7.07
C LEU A 22 8.73 -7.03 7.04
N ARG A 23 9.39 -7.62 6.02
CA ARG A 23 10.86 -7.84 6.05
C ARG A 23 11.69 -7.24 4.90
N GLN A 24 11.13 -6.38 4.05
CA GLN A 24 11.94 -5.75 3.00
C GLN A 24 12.53 -4.42 3.45
N ALA A 25 13.83 -4.23 3.17
CA ALA A 25 14.64 -3.09 3.60
C ALA A 25 14.19 -1.73 3.04
N ASN A 26 13.30 -1.69 2.05
CA ASN A 26 12.71 -0.47 1.49
C ASN A 26 11.18 -0.56 1.57
N GLN A 27 10.62 -0.25 2.73
CA GLN A 27 9.17 -0.24 2.95
C GLN A 27 8.52 0.98 2.29
N GLU A 28 9.28 2.02 1.96
CA GLU A 28 8.80 3.26 1.37
C GLU A 28 8.46 3.12 -0.12
N CYS A 29 7.48 3.89 -0.56
CA CYS A 29 7.13 4.04 -1.96
C CYS A 29 8.12 4.93 -2.68
N PRO A 30 8.82 4.45 -3.73
CA PRO A 30 9.79 5.27 -4.46
C PRO A 30 9.14 6.47 -5.16
N ARG A 31 7.81 6.44 -5.35
CA ARG A 31 7.05 7.54 -5.96
C ARG A 31 6.64 8.64 -5.00
N CYS A 32 6.40 8.33 -3.73
CA CYS A 32 5.77 9.28 -2.81
C CYS A 32 6.24 9.19 -1.35
N GLY A 33 7.23 8.35 -1.05
CA GLY A 33 7.78 8.11 0.27
C GLY A 33 6.87 7.35 1.24
N TYR A 34 5.67 6.93 0.83
CA TYR A 34 4.70 6.32 1.74
C TYR A 34 5.00 4.85 2.04
N VAL A 35 4.87 4.44 3.31
CA VAL A 35 5.20 3.07 3.77
C VAL A 35 4.01 2.11 3.78
N GLY A 36 2.78 2.57 3.56
CA GLY A 36 1.60 1.69 3.57
C GLY A 36 1.35 1.03 2.22
N TRP A 37 1.41 -0.30 2.19
CA TRP A 37 1.15 -1.15 1.04
C TRP A 37 0.12 -2.21 1.39
N ALA A 38 -0.72 -2.58 0.43
CA ALA A 38 -1.59 -3.74 0.55
C ALA A 38 -1.56 -4.57 -0.75
N PRO A 39 -1.86 -5.88 -0.68
CA PRO A 39 -2.01 -6.71 -1.86
C PRO A 39 -3.08 -6.16 -2.80
N VAL A 40 -2.83 -6.17 -4.11
CA VAL A 40 -3.84 -5.73 -5.09
C VAL A 40 -5.11 -6.57 -5.03
N ASN A 41 -5.00 -7.83 -4.61
CA ASN A 41 -6.12 -8.75 -4.49
C ASN A 41 -6.99 -8.46 -3.25
N ASP A 42 -6.43 -7.80 -2.23
CA ASP A 42 -7.15 -7.40 -1.02
C ASP A 42 -7.75 -6.00 -1.13
N LEU A 43 -7.49 -5.27 -2.23
CA LEU A 43 -7.96 -3.90 -2.45
C LEU A 43 -9.12 -3.86 -3.43
N THR A 44 -10.30 -3.51 -2.93
CA THR A 44 -11.45 -3.16 -3.77
C THR A 44 -11.27 -1.81 -4.46
N ASP A 45 -11.95 -1.59 -5.59
CA ASP A 45 -11.94 -0.28 -6.27
C ASP A 45 -12.41 0.87 -5.38
N GLN A 46 -13.33 0.58 -4.44
CA GLN A 46 -13.81 1.55 -3.47
C GLN A 46 -12.70 1.96 -2.49
N GLU A 47 -11.93 1.01 -1.98
CA GLU A 47 -10.81 1.26 -1.07
C GLU A 47 -9.70 2.04 -1.78
N ARG A 48 -9.38 1.70 -3.03
CA ARG A 48 -8.40 2.45 -3.84
C ARG A 48 -8.79 3.92 -3.96
N ARG A 49 -10.06 4.20 -4.31
CA ARG A 49 -10.58 5.57 -4.40
C ARG A 49 -10.56 6.29 -3.05
N ALA A 50 -11.01 5.62 -1.99
CA ALA A 50 -11.08 6.20 -0.65
C ALA A 50 -9.70 6.57 -0.10
N LEU A 51 -8.71 5.71 -0.36
CA LEU A 51 -7.33 5.94 -0.03
C LEU A 51 -6.80 7.07 -0.91
N GLN A 52 -6.64 6.86 -2.22
CA GLN A 52 -6.02 7.83 -3.14
C GLN A 52 -6.66 9.24 -3.08
N GLY A 53 -7.98 9.33 -2.86
CA GLY A 53 -8.71 10.60 -2.74
C GLY A 53 -8.55 11.33 -1.40
N ARG A 54 -7.89 10.73 -0.39
CA ARG A 54 -7.71 11.35 0.94
C ARG A 54 -6.23 11.59 1.28
N PRO A 55 -5.86 12.83 1.66
CA PRO A 55 -4.51 13.12 2.15
C PRO A 55 -4.21 12.29 3.41
N LEU A 56 -2.94 11.88 3.55
CA LEU A 56 -2.50 10.95 4.61
C LEU A 56 -2.87 11.41 6.01
N GLU A 57 -2.80 12.72 6.27
CA GLU A 57 -3.13 13.34 7.56
C GLU A 57 -4.59 13.09 7.99
N ARG A 58 -5.48 12.86 7.02
CA ARG A 58 -6.89 12.53 7.24
C ARG A 58 -7.16 11.02 7.26
N ARG A 59 -6.16 10.18 6.98
CA ARG A 59 -6.24 8.73 7.08
C ARG A 59 -5.81 8.29 8.49
N ARG A 60 -6.57 8.72 9.50
CA ARG A 60 -6.39 8.20 10.85
C ARG A 60 -6.80 6.73 10.87
N LEU A 61 -5.82 5.83 10.73
CA LEU A 61 -5.95 4.47 11.20
C LEU A 61 -6.10 4.55 12.72
N ARG A 62 -7.33 4.44 13.23
CA ARG A 62 -7.52 4.00 14.61
C ARG A 62 -7.11 2.53 14.62
N LEU A 63 -5.86 2.27 14.98
CA LEU A 63 -5.46 0.97 15.49
C LEU A 63 -6.14 0.87 16.86
N ALA A 64 -7.25 0.14 16.92
CA ALA A 64 -7.89 -0.27 18.16
C ALA A 64 -7.34 -1.64 18.56
#